data_AF-A0A7X9QSH9-F1
#
_entry.id   AF-A0A7X9QSH9-F1
#
_cell.length_a   1.000
_cell.length_b   1.000
_cell.length_c   1.000
_cell.angle_alpha   90.00
_cell.angle_beta   90.00
_cell.angle_gamma   90.00
#
_symmetry.space_group_name_H-M   'P 1'
#
loop_
_entity.id
_entity.type
_entity.pdbx_description
1 polymer ?
#
loop_
_entity_poly.entity_id
_entity_poly.type
_entity_poly.pdbx_seq_one_letter_code
_entity_poly.pdbx_strand_id
1 'polypeptide(L)' 'MGSVLTKLDNNNHSVFLLYYHLVFVIKYRRKVVNDEISDYLK' A
#
# COMPACT_ATOMS: atom_id res chain seq x y z
N MET A 1 19.43 -1.08 22.77
CA MET A 1 19.66 -1.59 21.41
C MET A 1 18.58 -2.63 21.12
N GLY A 2 17.34 -2.20 20.86
CA GLY A 2 16.20 -3.10 20.70
C GLY A 2 16.10 -3.58 19.27
N SER A 3 16.26 -4.88 19.05
CA SER A 3 16.05 -5.52 17.76
C SER A 3 14.59 -5.34 17.32
N VAL A 4 14.37 -4.61 16.23
CA VAL A 4 13.06 -4.50 15.58
C VAL A 4 12.68 -5.91 15.11
N LEU A 5 11.66 -6.49 15.72
CA LEU A 5 11.20 -7.86 15.43
C LEU A 5 10.32 -7.80 14.18
N THR A 6 10.94 -7.90 13.00
CA THR A 6 10.22 -7.94 11.71
C THR A 6 9.47 -9.28 11.62
N LYS A 7 8.16 -9.22 11.85
CA LYS A 7 7.26 -10.39 11.79
C LYS A 7 7.10 -10.80 10.32
N LEU A 8 7.55 -12.01 9.99
CA LEU A 8 7.41 -12.63 8.67
C LEU A 8 6.09 -13.40 8.60
N ASP A 9 5.41 -13.35 7.46
CA ASP A 9 4.18 -14.12 7.21
C ASP A 9 4.52 -15.42 6.47
N ASN A 10 3.86 -16.52 6.85
CA ASN A 10 4.11 -17.86 6.32
C ASN A 10 2.86 -18.45 5.64
N ASN A 11 3.03 -18.90 4.40
CA ASN A 11 2.18 -19.84 3.67
C ASN A 11 2.75 -21.28 3.81
N ASN A 12 1.96 -22.31 3.53
CA ASN A 12 2.26 -23.74 3.70
C ASN A 12 3.59 -24.22 3.07
N HIS A 13 4.17 -23.46 2.12
CA HIS A 13 5.51 -23.71 1.56
C HIS A 13 6.30 -22.41 1.30
N SER A 14 5.93 -21.26 1.87
CA SER A 14 6.63 -20.00 1.55
C SER A 14 6.57 -19.02 2.70
N VAL A 15 7.69 -18.41 3.04
CA VAL A 15 7.80 -17.35 4.03
C VAL A 15 8.09 -16.04 3.30
N PHE A 16 7.33 -14.98 3.57
CA PHE A 16 7.50 -13.71 2.87
C PHE A 16 7.28 -12.49 3.77
N LEU A 17 7.88 -11.37 3.37
CA LEU A 17 7.68 -10.05 3.94
C LEU A 17 7.62 -9.05 2.80
N LEU A 18 6.42 -8.52 2.55
CA LEU A 18 6.14 -7.72 1.37
C LEU A 18 5.92 -6.26 1.75
N TYR A 19 6.89 -5.42 1.42
CA TYR A 19 6.76 -3.96 1.53
C TYR A 19 6.58 -3.36 0.14
N TYR A 20 5.40 -2.81 -0.13
CA TYR A 20 5.09 -2.17 -1.40
C TYR A 20 4.69 -0.72 -1.21
N HIS A 21 5.27 0.16 -2.04
CA HIS A 21 4.82 1.53 -2.21
C HIS A 21 4.08 1.63 -3.53
N LEU A 22 2.75 1.62 -3.46
CA LEU A 22 1.89 1.76 -4.63
C LEU A 22 1.54 3.24 -4.83
N VAL A 23 1.83 3.76 -6.03
CA VAL A 23 1.47 5.12 -6.43
C VAL A 23 0.73 5.05 -7.77
N PHE A 24 -0.48 5.60 -7.80
CA PHE A 24 -1.32 5.65 -8.99
C PHE A 24 -1.54 7.09 -9.42
N VAL A 25 -1.67 7.29 -10.73
CA VAL A 25 -1.94 8.58 -11.34
C VAL A 25 -3.08 8.41 -12.34
N ILE A 26 -4.02 9.34 -12.33
CA ILE A 26 -5.14 9.30 -13.27
C ILE A 26 -4.69 9.66 -14.69
N LYS A 27 -5.44 9.17 -15.68
CA LYS A 27 -5.21 9.49 -17.09
C LYS A 27 -5.20 11.00 -17.29
N TYR A 28 -4.15 11.51 -17.96
CA TYR A 28 -3.93 12.93 -18.24
C TYR A 28 -3.69 13.85 -17.03
N ARG A 29 -3.42 13.31 -15.83
CA ARG A 29 -3.10 14.09 -14.61
C ARG A 29 -4.08 15.23 -14.32
N ARG A 30 -5.35 15.06 -14.69
CA ARG A 30 -6.39 16.05 -14.38
C ARG A 30 -6.56 16.15 -12.86
N LYS A 31 -6.99 17.30 -12.35
CA LYS A 31 -7.30 17.45 -10.91
C LYS A 31 -8.75 17.04 -10.67
N VAL A 32 -9.05 15.73 -10.79
CA VAL A 32 -10.42 15.20 -10.65
C VAL A 32 -10.69 14.51 -9.31
N VAL A 33 -9.63 14.22 -8.54
CA VAL A 33 -9.79 13.69 -7.18
C VAL A 33 -10.11 14.88 -6.28
N ASN A 34 -11.40 15.17 -6.17
CA ASN A 34 -11.97 16.14 -5.24
C ASN A 34 -12.35 15.44 -3.94
N ASP A 35 -12.71 16.20 -2.90
CA ASP A 35 -13.01 15.66 -1.56
C ASP A 35 -14.12 14.58 -1.60
N GLU A 36 -15.20 14.81 -2.36
CA GLU A 36 -16.30 13.84 -2.53
C GLU A 36 -15.83 12.50 -3.14
N ILE A 37 -14.99 12.58 -4.18
CA ILE A 37 -14.45 11.39 -4.85
C ILE A 37 -13.40 10.71 -3.95
N SER A 38 -12.63 11.49 -3.19
CA SER A 38 -11.66 10.96 -2.23
C SER A 38 -12.36 10.20 -1.10
N ASP A 39 -13.52 10.67 -0.63
CA ASP A 39 -14.27 9.99 0.42
C ASP A 39 -14.93 8.70 -0.08
N TYR A 40 -15.27 8.61 -1.37
CA TYR A 40 -15.69 7.34 -1.99
C TYR A 40 -14.54 6.32 -2.15
N LEU A 41 -13.30 6.81 -2.32
CA LEU A 41 -12.12 5.97 -2.60
C LEU A 41 -11.33 5.53 -1.34
N LYS A 42 -11.64 6.09 -0.16
CA LYS A 42 -11.07 5.63 1.13
C LYS A 42 -11.52 4.21 1.46
#